data_AF-A0A0D0UXM6-F1
#
_entry.id   AF-A0A0D0UXM6-F1
#
_cell.length_a   1.000
_cell.length_b   1.000
_cell.length_c   1.000
_cell.angle_alpha   90.00
_cell.angle_beta   90.00
_cell.angle_gamma   90.00
#
_symmetry.space_group_name_H-M   'P 1'
#
loop_
_entity.id
_entity.type
_entity.pdbx_description
1 polymer ?
#
loop_
_entity_poly.entity_id
_entity_poly.type
_entity_poly.pdbx_seq_one_letter_code
_entity_poly.pdbx_strand_id
1 'polypeptide(L)'
;MHDSSPINCHCCQLTQKALYCPACLREGITLHKELLQNLQTRLSTIRQHSQKLLTAAEKETTHQAGRGLNAWRELRSDVASCEARCHQIKMDIAQRQAAISACRKRIAENNLRDRRESLSMLKSKPSPALSLRASIKQVHSQQQVITSRIIHARRVLVREAVNVFGVRQRSSGDWEIAGIPLPDPEFFRVYPSSSINAALSHVIHLVSLITTYLSVSLPFVPMPPPPFYHPHQLLVSFALLSFSIAYLAWSQDVPGIGIRGDVNDNDDVGVLFDEESKIPQGQSVSAKSSATETALISPASILRLIHAIAQSPTLGHRSHDPGGARTLKHLGFGLDVSKLVSTILRAEELQWDVKTDAEEGDDILSEGWDLLDSGAP
;
A
#
# COMPACT_ATOMS: atom_id res chain seq x y z
N MET A 1 -23.73 12.15 -4.85
CA MET A 1 -23.66 13.57 -5.26
C MET A 1 -22.97 13.61 -6.61
N HIS A 2 -23.66 14.04 -7.67
CA HIS A 2 -23.14 13.97 -9.03
C HIS A 2 -22.02 15.00 -9.24
N ASP A 3 -20.80 14.52 -9.48
CA ASP A 3 -19.69 15.31 -10.01
C ASP A 3 -20.05 15.80 -11.41
N SER A 4 -20.49 17.06 -11.48
CA SER A 4 -20.68 17.77 -12.73
C SER A 4 -19.32 18.29 -13.20
N SER A 5 -18.80 17.65 -14.24
CA SER A 5 -17.60 18.09 -14.95
C SER A 5 -17.68 19.59 -15.28
N PRO A 6 -16.61 20.38 -15.03
CA PRO A 6 -16.63 21.83 -15.27
C PRO A 6 -16.88 22.11 -16.75
N ILE A 7 -17.93 22.89 -17.05
CA ILE A 7 -18.28 23.29 -18.41
C ILE A 7 -17.53 24.60 -18.69
N ASN A 8 -16.72 24.61 -19.74
CA ASN A 8 -16.02 25.83 -20.15
C ASN A 8 -16.97 26.76 -20.89
N CYS A 9 -16.94 28.05 -20.56
CA CYS A 9 -17.71 29.03 -21.31
C CYS A 9 -17.22 29.11 -22.76
N HIS A 10 -18.11 29.00 -23.75
CA HIS A 10 -17.71 29.06 -25.16
C HIS A 10 -17.15 30.42 -25.63
N CYS A 11 -17.38 31.50 -24.88
CA CYS A 11 -16.88 32.83 -25.23
C CYS A 11 -15.51 33.12 -24.63
N CYS A 12 -15.31 32.88 -23.33
CA CYS A 12 -14.07 33.23 -22.62
C CYS A 12 -13.23 32.02 -22.17
N GLN A 13 -13.71 30.79 -22.38
CA GLN A 13 -13.06 29.52 -22.04
C GLN A 13 -12.79 29.28 -20.54
N LEU A 14 -13.31 30.12 -19.65
CA LEU A 14 -13.21 29.91 -18.20
C LEU A 14 -14.13 28.77 -17.74
N THR A 15 -13.65 27.94 -16.81
CA THR A 15 -14.38 26.82 -16.19
C THR A 15 -15.52 27.33 -15.30
N GLN A 16 -16.77 26.98 -15.62
CA GLN A 16 -17.94 27.44 -14.87
C GLN A 16 -18.99 26.34 -14.68
N LYS A 17 -19.95 26.60 -13.78
CA LYS A 17 -21.10 25.71 -13.52
C LYS A 17 -22.20 25.80 -14.59
N ALA A 18 -22.13 26.78 -15.49
CA ALA A 18 -23.10 27.05 -16.54
C ALA A 18 -22.41 27.27 -17.89
N LEU A 19 -23.13 27.02 -19.00
CA LEU A 19 -22.63 27.12 -20.39
C LEU A 19 -22.06 28.50 -20.77
N TYR A 20 -22.54 29.58 -20.14
CA TYR A 20 -22.09 30.95 -20.38
C TYR A 20 -21.76 31.66 -19.09
N CYS A 21 -20.73 32.52 -19.13
CA CYS A 21 -20.36 33.32 -17.99
C CYS A 21 -21.28 34.53 -17.77
N PRO A 22 -21.58 34.93 -16.52
CA PRO A 22 -22.43 36.09 -16.26
C PRO A 22 -21.90 37.38 -16.90
N ALA A 23 -20.58 37.53 -17.03
CA ALA A 23 -19.97 38.65 -17.75
C ALA A 23 -20.24 38.56 -19.27
N CYS A 24 -19.97 37.41 -19.87
CA CYS A 24 -20.16 37.10 -21.29
C CYS A 24 -21.62 37.23 -21.72
N LEU A 25 -22.54 36.79 -20.85
CA LEU A 25 -23.98 36.86 -21.10
C LEU A 25 -24.47 38.31 -21.02
N ARG A 26 -23.96 39.10 -20.07
CA ARG A 26 -24.26 40.54 -19.99
C ARG A 26 -23.74 41.28 -21.21
N GLU A 27 -22.50 41.02 -21.60
CA GLU A 27 -21.87 41.62 -22.78
C GLU A 27 -22.58 41.24 -24.08
N GLY A 28 -23.00 39.97 -24.21
CA GLY A 28 -23.82 39.51 -25.34
C GLY A 28 -25.18 40.19 -25.40
N ILE A 29 -25.85 40.39 -24.24
CA ILE A 29 -27.13 41.10 -24.17
C ILE A 29 -26.95 42.58 -24.51
N THR A 30 -25.88 43.23 -24.04
CA THR A 30 -25.61 44.65 -24.36
C THR A 30 -25.32 44.82 -25.86
N LEU A 31 -24.49 43.95 -26.43
CA LEU A 31 -24.19 43.97 -27.86
C LEU A 31 -25.45 43.74 -28.70
N HIS A 32 -26.32 42.81 -28.29
CA HIS A 32 -27.58 42.55 -28.99
C HIS A 32 -28.54 43.74 -28.91
N LYS A 33 -28.62 44.41 -27.75
CA LYS A 33 -29.42 45.64 -27.60
C LYS A 33 -28.87 46.78 -28.46
N GLU A 34 -27.56 46.95 -28.51
CA GLU A 34 -26.90 47.95 -29.37
C GLU A 34 -27.17 47.67 -30.84
N LEU A 35 -27.06 46.40 -31.27
CA LEU A 35 -27.39 45.98 -32.63
C LEU A 35 -28.85 46.29 -32.97
N LEU A 36 -29.80 45.98 -32.07
CA LEU A 36 -31.22 46.28 -32.27
C LEU A 36 -31.48 47.79 -32.38
N GLN A 37 -30.83 48.60 -31.54
CA GLN A 37 -30.92 50.06 -31.62
C GLN A 37 -30.33 50.59 -32.94
N ASN A 38 -29.20 50.06 -33.38
CA ASN A 38 -28.59 50.43 -34.67
C ASN A 38 -29.51 50.06 -35.84
N LEU A 39 -30.11 48.87 -35.83
CA LEU A 39 -31.10 48.48 -36.83
C LEU A 39 -32.33 49.40 -36.80
N GLN A 40 -32.82 49.76 -35.61
CA GLN A 40 -33.99 50.62 -35.46
C GLN A 40 -33.72 52.07 -35.94
N THR A 41 -32.52 52.60 -35.69
CA THR A 41 -32.09 53.91 -36.24
C THR A 41 -31.88 53.87 -37.75
N ARG A 42 -31.37 52.77 -38.31
CA ARG A 42 -31.31 52.58 -39.77
C ARG A 42 -32.69 52.51 -40.39
N LEU A 43 -33.63 51.81 -39.76
CA LEU A 43 -35.01 51.75 -40.24
C LEU A 43 -35.71 53.11 -40.15
N SER A 44 -35.49 53.88 -39.08
CA SER A 44 -36.08 55.21 -38.94
C SER A 44 -35.51 56.21 -39.94
N THR A 45 -34.20 56.17 -40.21
CA THR A 45 -33.56 57.00 -41.23
C THR A 45 -34.03 56.64 -42.64
N ILE A 46 -34.14 55.34 -42.97
CA ILE A 46 -34.72 54.89 -44.25
C ILE A 46 -36.17 55.36 -44.36
N ARG A 47 -36.97 55.23 -43.31
CA ARG A 47 -38.38 55.65 -43.30
C ARG A 47 -38.55 57.16 -43.44
N GLN A 48 -37.71 57.94 -42.76
CA GLN A 48 -37.69 59.40 -42.93
C GLN A 48 -37.24 59.79 -44.35
N HIS A 49 -36.25 59.10 -44.90
CA HIS A 49 -35.79 59.36 -46.27
C HIS A 49 -36.87 59.01 -47.30
N SER A 50 -37.55 57.86 -47.17
CA SER A 50 -38.67 57.49 -48.04
C SER A 50 -39.84 58.46 -47.91
N GLN A 51 -40.15 58.92 -46.69
CA GLN A 51 -41.23 59.89 -46.48
C GLN A 51 -40.88 61.28 -47.04
N LYS A 52 -39.61 61.69 -46.97
CA LYS A 52 -39.12 62.90 -47.65
C LYS A 52 -39.21 62.78 -49.17
N LEU A 53 -38.87 61.61 -49.74
CA LEU A 53 -38.99 61.39 -51.19
C LEU A 53 -40.46 61.38 -51.65
N LEU A 54 -41.36 60.76 -50.88
CA LEU A 54 -42.80 60.74 -51.19
C LEU A 54 -43.42 62.14 -51.07
N THR A 55 -43.10 62.90 -50.02
CA THR A 55 -43.61 64.27 -49.84
C THR A 55 -42.96 65.29 -50.80
N ALA A 56 -41.70 65.07 -51.22
CA ALA A 56 -41.08 65.84 -52.29
C ALA A 56 -41.72 65.54 -53.65
N ALA A 57 -42.04 64.27 -53.94
CA ALA A 57 -42.79 63.90 -55.14
C ALA A 57 -44.20 64.52 -55.14
N GLU A 58 -44.91 64.53 -54.00
CA GLU A 58 -46.21 65.21 -53.87
C GLU A 58 -46.11 66.73 -54.09
N LYS A 59 -45.06 67.40 -53.56
CA LYS A 59 -44.85 68.84 -53.79
C LYS A 59 -44.39 69.20 -55.21
N GLU A 60 -43.76 68.27 -55.93
CA GLU A 60 -43.40 68.46 -57.34
C GLU A 60 -44.58 68.26 -58.30
N THR A 61 -45.65 67.55 -57.90
CA THR A 61 -46.82 67.34 -58.76
C THR A 61 -47.64 68.60 -59.04
N THR A 62 -47.50 69.68 -58.26
CA THR A 62 -48.20 70.95 -58.51
C THR A 62 -47.42 71.96 -59.37
N HIS A 63 -46.14 71.70 -59.71
CA HIS A 63 -45.33 72.60 -60.54
C HIS A 63 -44.64 71.97 -61.77
N GLN A 64 -44.98 70.74 -62.17
CA GLN A 64 -44.34 70.07 -63.31
C GLN A 64 -45.31 69.59 -64.39
N ALA A 65 -45.94 70.54 -65.07
CA ALA A 65 -46.52 70.32 -66.40
C ALA A 65 -45.47 70.44 -67.53
N GLY A 66 -44.20 70.11 -67.26
CA GLY A 66 -43.10 70.37 -68.20
C GLY A 66 -41.76 69.69 -67.92
N ARG A 67 -41.71 68.49 -67.31
CA ARG A 67 -40.48 67.67 -67.44
C ARG A 67 -40.41 67.14 -68.87
N GLY A 68 -39.69 67.86 -69.73
CA GLY A 68 -39.49 67.50 -71.13
C GLY A 68 -38.88 66.10 -71.27
N LEU A 69 -39.04 65.51 -72.47
CA LEU A 69 -38.53 64.20 -72.90
C LEU A 69 -37.12 63.83 -72.40
N ASN A 70 -36.25 64.80 -72.12
CA ASN A 70 -34.88 64.60 -71.66
C ASN A 70 -34.80 64.07 -70.21
N ALA A 71 -35.65 64.54 -69.29
CA ALA A 71 -35.67 64.04 -67.91
C ALA A 71 -36.09 62.56 -67.84
N TRP A 72 -36.99 62.13 -68.72
CA TRP A 72 -37.39 60.73 -68.87
C TRP A 72 -36.32 59.83 -69.51
N ARG A 73 -35.39 60.40 -70.28
CA ARG A 73 -34.24 59.66 -70.81
C ARG A 73 -33.18 59.48 -69.74
N GLU A 74 -32.90 60.53 -68.98
CA GLU A 74 -31.93 60.51 -67.87
C GLU A 74 -32.36 59.53 -66.77
N LEU A 75 -33.63 59.54 -66.36
CA LEU A 75 -34.15 58.57 -65.40
C LEU A 75 -34.02 57.12 -65.93
N ARG A 76 -34.23 56.90 -67.23
CA ARG A 76 -34.09 55.57 -67.84
C ARG A 76 -32.63 55.12 -67.91
N SER A 77 -31.69 56.02 -68.18
CA SER A 77 -30.26 55.68 -68.11
C SER A 77 -29.82 55.38 -66.67
N ASP A 78 -30.36 56.09 -65.69
CA ASP A 78 -30.04 55.85 -64.27
C ASP A 78 -30.60 54.52 -63.77
N VAL A 79 -31.83 54.18 -64.17
CA VAL A 79 -32.43 52.87 -63.89
C VAL A 79 -31.61 51.76 -64.55
N ALA A 80 -31.25 51.90 -65.82
CA ALA A 80 -30.43 50.91 -66.52
C ALA A 80 -29.03 50.74 -65.87
N SER A 81 -28.41 51.84 -65.42
CA SER A 81 -27.13 51.82 -64.70
C SER A 81 -27.27 51.15 -63.32
N CYS A 82 -28.34 51.44 -62.59
CA CYS A 82 -28.64 50.79 -61.31
C CYS A 82 -28.93 49.29 -61.48
N GLU A 83 -29.66 48.90 -62.52
CA GLU A 83 -29.93 47.50 -62.87
C GLU A 83 -28.64 46.74 -63.22
N ALA A 84 -27.76 47.34 -64.04
CA ALA A 84 -26.45 46.78 -64.36
C ALA A 84 -25.59 46.60 -63.09
N ARG A 85 -25.58 47.59 -62.20
CA ARG A 85 -24.86 47.50 -60.92
C ARG A 85 -25.46 46.42 -60.00
N CYS A 86 -26.78 46.31 -59.93
CA CYS A 86 -27.46 45.24 -59.19
C CYS A 86 -27.12 43.87 -59.76
N HIS A 87 -27.05 43.72 -61.09
CA HIS A 87 -26.65 42.49 -61.74
C HIS A 87 -25.20 42.13 -61.40
N GLN A 88 -24.28 43.10 -61.46
CA GLN A 88 -22.87 42.91 -61.08
C GLN A 88 -22.73 42.46 -59.63
N ILE A 89 -23.40 43.14 -58.69
CA ILE A 89 -23.37 42.78 -57.27
C ILE A 89 -23.93 41.37 -57.04
N LYS A 90 -24.99 40.97 -57.76
CA LYS A 90 -25.53 39.61 -57.69
C LYS A 90 -24.52 38.57 -58.17
N MET A 91 -23.79 38.85 -59.25
CA MET A 91 -22.73 37.97 -59.74
C MET A 91 -21.57 37.87 -58.74
N ASP A 92 -21.13 38.99 -58.18
CA ASP A 92 -20.07 39.02 -57.17
C ASP A 92 -20.48 38.24 -55.90
N ILE A 93 -21.74 38.36 -55.46
CA ILE A 93 -22.28 37.59 -54.34
C ILE A 93 -22.26 36.10 -54.66
N ALA A 94 -22.73 35.68 -55.85
CA ALA A 94 -22.73 34.28 -56.24
C ALA A 94 -21.30 33.71 -56.30
N GLN A 95 -20.34 34.47 -56.83
CA GLN A 95 -18.94 34.09 -56.89
C GLN A 95 -18.33 33.95 -55.48
N ARG A 96 -18.60 34.90 -54.58
CA ARG A 96 -18.14 34.83 -53.18
C ARG A 96 -18.77 33.65 -52.43
N GLN A 97 -20.05 33.38 -52.65
CA GLN A 97 -20.72 32.22 -52.05
C GLN A 97 -20.10 30.90 -52.53
N ALA A 98 -19.78 30.79 -53.82
CA ALA A 98 -19.09 29.63 -54.37
C ALA A 98 -17.69 29.47 -53.74
N ALA A 99 -16.91 30.54 -53.64
CA ALA A 99 -15.59 30.53 -52.99
C ALA A 99 -15.65 30.13 -51.51
N ILE A 100 -16.61 30.67 -50.76
CA ILE A 100 -16.84 30.30 -49.35
C ILE A 100 -17.19 28.81 -49.25
N SER A 101 -18.04 28.29 -50.14
CA SER A 101 -18.41 26.88 -50.13
C SER A 101 -17.22 25.95 -50.40
N ALA A 102 -16.33 26.33 -51.33
CA ALA A 102 -15.11 25.58 -51.63
C ALA A 102 -14.12 25.62 -50.46
N CYS A 103 -13.94 26.79 -49.83
CA CYS A 103 -13.09 26.94 -48.66
C CYS A 103 -13.60 26.09 -47.48
N ARG A 104 -14.91 26.11 -47.22
CA ARG A 104 -15.54 25.26 -46.19
C ARG A 104 -15.30 23.78 -46.43
N LYS A 105 -15.41 23.31 -47.68
CA LYS A 105 -15.11 21.91 -48.04
C LYS A 105 -13.66 21.54 -47.73
N ARG A 106 -12.70 22.39 -48.13
CA ARG A 106 -11.27 22.17 -47.82
C ARG A 106 -11.00 22.12 -46.31
N ILE A 107 -11.59 23.02 -45.54
CA ILE A 107 -11.45 23.02 -44.07
C ILE A 107 -12.03 21.73 -43.48
N ALA A 108 -13.18 21.26 -43.97
CA ALA A 108 -13.78 20.01 -43.52
C ALA A 108 -12.90 18.79 -43.83
N GLU A 109 -12.32 18.74 -45.03
CA GLU A 109 -11.40 17.67 -45.46
C GLU A 109 -10.12 17.65 -44.62
N ASN A 110 -9.52 18.81 -44.37
CA ASN A 110 -8.34 18.92 -43.51
C ASN A 110 -8.63 18.50 -42.07
N ASN A 111 -9.76 18.95 -41.49
CA ASN A 111 -10.16 18.53 -40.14
C ASN A 111 -10.35 17.01 -40.03
N LEU A 112 -10.90 16.36 -41.07
CA LEU A 112 -11.03 14.90 -41.09
C LEU A 112 -9.68 14.21 -41.17
N ARG A 113 -8.75 14.75 -41.96
CA ARG A 113 -7.38 14.23 -42.06
C ARG A 113 -6.65 14.34 -40.72
N ASP A 114 -6.66 15.51 -40.09
CA ASP A 114 -5.99 15.76 -38.80
C ASP A 114 -6.56 14.86 -37.70
N ARG A 115 -7.89 14.64 -37.69
CA ARG A 115 -8.54 13.69 -36.77
C ARG A 115 -8.12 12.25 -37.04
N ARG A 116 -8.00 11.83 -38.30
CA ARG A 116 -7.53 10.48 -38.66
C ARG A 116 -6.08 10.26 -38.25
N GLU A 117 -5.21 11.24 -38.49
CA GLU A 117 -3.80 11.19 -38.08
C GLU A 117 -3.66 11.17 -36.55
N SER A 118 -4.45 11.96 -35.83
CA SER A 118 -4.50 11.96 -34.36
C SER A 118 -5.00 10.61 -33.82
N LEU A 119 -6.03 10.03 -34.42
CA LEU A 119 -6.53 8.70 -34.05
C LEU A 119 -5.53 7.59 -34.38
N SER A 120 -4.79 7.68 -35.49
CA SER A 120 -3.73 6.71 -35.79
C SER A 120 -2.57 6.81 -34.79
N MET A 121 -2.18 8.02 -34.40
CA MET A 121 -1.18 8.21 -33.34
C MET A 121 -1.65 7.62 -32.01
N LEU A 122 -2.90 7.86 -31.60
CA LEU A 122 -3.47 7.29 -30.38
C LEU A 122 -3.57 5.76 -30.44
N LYS A 123 -3.87 5.18 -31.60
CA LYS A 123 -3.87 3.71 -31.80
C LYS A 123 -2.46 3.11 -31.76
N SER A 124 -1.44 3.84 -32.21
CA SER A 124 -0.06 3.38 -32.21
C SER A 124 0.61 3.43 -30.83
N LYS A 125 0.14 4.31 -29.94
CA LYS A 125 0.66 4.38 -28.57
C LYS A 125 0.06 3.24 -27.75
N PRO A 126 0.88 2.45 -27.03
CA PRO A 126 0.35 1.46 -26.10
C PRO A 126 -0.56 2.18 -25.11
N SER A 127 -1.73 1.60 -24.84
CA SER A 127 -2.68 2.16 -23.88
C SER A 127 -1.94 2.53 -22.59
N PRO A 128 -2.17 3.72 -22.01
CA PRO A 128 -1.53 4.12 -20.75
C PRO A 128 -1.76 3.08 -19.65
N ALA A 129 -2.87 2.34 -19.71
CA ALA A 129 -3.15 1.22 -18.81
C ALA A 129 -2.19 0.03 -19.00
N LEU A 130 -1.78 -0.28 -20.24
CA LEU A 130 -0.79 -1.32 -20.51
C LEU A 130 0.61 -0.90 -20.05
N SER A 131 0.98 0.36 -20.27
CA SER A 131 2.24 0.92 -19.75
C SER A 131 2.29 0.86 -18.23
N LEU A 132 1.22 1.29 -17.56
CA LEU A 132 1.12 1.24 -16.10
C LEU A 132 1.20 -0.20 -15.58
N ARG A 133 0.50 -1.15 -16.22
CA ARG A 133 0.60 -2.58 -15.87
C ARG A 133 2.01 -3.13 -16.06
N ALA A 134 2.72 -2.73 -17.11
CA ALA A 134 4.10 -3.14 -17.32
C ALA A 134 5.02 -2.57 -16.23
N SER A 135 4.86 -1.29 -15.87
CA SER A 135 5.60 -0.65 -14.77
C SER A 135 5.31 -1.30 -13.42
N ILE A 136 4.05 -1.61 -13.10
CA ILE A 136 3.68 -2.34 -11.86
C ILE A 136 4.35 -3.72 -11.82
N LYS A 137 4.33 -4.47 -12.93
CA LYS A 137 5.01 -5.77 -13.02
C LYS A 137 6.53 -5.64 -12.82
N GLN A 138 7.14 -4.60 -13.38
CA GLN A 138 8.56 -4.33 -13.21
C GLN A 138 8.91 -3.97 -11.77
N VAL A 139 8.10 -3.16 -11.10
CA VAL A 139 8.31 -2.84 -9.68
C VAL A 139 8.16 -4.08 -8.81
N HIS A 140 7.16 -4.93 -9.06
CA HIS A 140 7.01 -6.19 -8.32
C HIS A 140 8.19 -7.15 -8.53
N SER A 141 8.72 -7.28 -9.75
CA SER A 141 9.90 -8.13 -9.99
C SER A 141 11.15 -7.58 -9.30
N GLN A 142 11.35 -6.26 -9.32
CA GLN A 142 12.42 -5.61 -8.56
C GLN A 142 12.27 -5.83 -7.06
N GLN A 143 11.06 -5.69 -6.53
CA GLN A 143 10.75 -5.94 -5.13
C GLN A 143 11.09 -7.38 -4.73
N GLN A 144 10.73 -8.39 -5.54
CA GLN A 144 11.06 -9.79 -5.28
C GLN A 144 12.58 -10.03 -5.19
N VAL A 145 13.36 -9.41 -6.07
CA VAL A 145 14.84 -9.51 -6.05
C VAL A 145 15.43 -8.86 -4.81
N ILE A 146 14.92 -7.70 -4.41
CA ILE A 146 15.38 -7.01 -3.19
C ILE A 146 15.01 -7.84 -1.96
N THR A 147 13.78 -8.33 -1.87
CA THR A 147 13.32 -9.19 -0.77
C THR A 147 14.18 -10.44 -0.65
N SER A 148 14.54 -11.12 -1.75
CA SER A 148 15.40 -12.30 -1.69
C SER A 148 16.80 -11.99 -1.15
N ARG A 149 17.37 -10.83 -1.54
CA ARG A 149 18.66 -10.36 -1.02
C ARG A 149 18.61 -10.02 0.47
N ILE A 150 17.55 -9.36 0.93
CA ILE A 150 17.35 -9.06 2.35
C ILE A 150 17.22 -10.34 3.16
N ILE A 151 16.41 -11.30 2.70
CA ILE A 151 16.25 -12.61 3.37
C ILE A 151 17.59 -13.33 3.46
N HIS A 152 18.35 -13.36 2.36
CA HIS A 152 19.68 -13.98 2.36
C HIS A 152 20.65 -13.28 3.34
N ALA A 153 20.69 -11.95 3.34
CA ALA A 153 21.52 -11.18 4.27
C ALA A 153 21.15 -11.45 5.74
N ARG A 154 19.85 -11.44 6.07
CA ARG A 154 19.35 -11.78 7.41
C ARG A 154 19.74 -13.18 7.84
N ARG A 155 19.64 -14.15 6.93
CA ARG A 155 20.03 -15.54 7.20
C ARG A 155 21.51 -15.66 7.53
N VAL A 156 22.37 -14.96 6.80
CA VAL A 156 23.81 -14.92 7.08
C VAL A 156 24.05 -14.24 8.43
N LEU A 157 23.48 -13.06 8.67
CA LEU A 157 23.66 -12.32 9.92
C LEU A 157 23.26 -13.12 11.17
N VAL A 158 22.12 -13.81 11.13
CA VAL A 158 21.67 -14.64 12.25
C VAL A 158 22.60 -15.83 12.47
N ARG A 159 23.05 -16.50 11.40
CA ARG A 159 24.01 -17.62 11.51
C ARG A 159 25.34 -17.16 12.09
N GLU A 160 25.87 -16.05 11.59
CA GLU A 160 27.11 -15.47 12.11
C GLU A 160 26.94 -15.02 13.56
N ALA A 161 25.81 -14.42 13.94
CA ALA A 161 25.54 -14.07 15.34
C ALA A 161 25.53 -15.31 16.25
N VAL A 162 24.82 -16.38 15.85
CA VAL A 162 24.79 -17.63 16.62
C VAL A 162 26.19 -18.26 16.74
N ASN A 163 26.99 -18.20 15.67
CA ASN A 163 28.38 -18.68 15.67
C ASN A 163 29.28 -17.83 16.58
N VAL A 164 29.17 -16.49 16.52
CA VAL A 164 29.97 -15.55 17.35
C VAL A 164 29.67 -15.70 18.83
N PHE A 165 28.40 -15.90 19.18
CA PHE A 165 28.00 -16.21 20.56
C PHE A 165 28.33 -17.64 20.97
N GLY A 166 28.84 -18.47 20.06
CA GLY A 166 29.30 -19.82 20.36
C GLY A 166 28.20 -20.77 20.81
N VAL A 167 26.97 -20.62 20.28
CA VAL A 167 25.87 -21.56 20.58
C VAL A 167 26.15 -22.89 19.90
N ARG A 168 26.38 -23.94 20.69
CA ARG A 168 26.66 -25.28 20.16
C ARG A 168 26.23 -26.37 21.13
N GLN A 169 26.06 -27.57 20.60
CA GLN A 169 25.86 -28.77 21.41
C GLN A 169 27.22 -29.41 21.71
N ARG A 170 27.47 -29.68 22.99
CA ARG A 170 28.65 -30.42 23.47
C ARG A 170 28.52 -31.90 23.12
N SER A 171 29.64 -32.62 23.07
CA SER A 171 29.65 -34.08 22.89
C SER A 171 28.91 -34.85 24.00
N SER A 172 28.70 -34.24 25.17
CA SER A 172 27.87 -34.78 26.26
C SER A 172 26.37 -34.70 25.98
N GLY A 173 25.95 -33.91 24.99
CA GLY A 173 24.54 -33.64 24.68
C GLY A 173 24.04 -32.28 25.18
N ASP A 174 24.76 -31.64 26.11
CA ASP A 174 24.39 -30.35 26.70
C ASP A 174 24.59 -29.19 25.72
N TRP A 175 23.76 -28.16 25.84
CA TRP A 175 23.90 -26.95 25.04
C TRP A 175 24.70 -25.90 25.80
N GLU A 176 25.61 -25.23 25.10
CA GLU A 176 26.42 -24.15 25.67
C GLU A 176 26.36 -22.88 24.79
N ILE A 177 26.55 -21.73 25.44
CA ILE A 177 26.68 -20.41 24.82
C ILE A 177 27.93 -19.74 25.39
N ALA A 178 28.80 -19.21 24.51
CA ALA A 178 30.10 -18.64 24.87
C ALA A 178 31.00 -19.58 25.71
N GLY A 179 30.82 -20.91 25.57
CA GLY A 179 31.52 -21.92 26.37
C GLY A 179 30.91 -22.18 27.76
N ILE A 180 29.81 -21.50 28.10
CA ILE A 180 29.07 -21.66 29.35
C ILE A 180 27.89 -22.60 29.09
N PRO A 181 27.79 -23.75 29.77
CA PRO A 181 26.64 -24.64 29.62
C PRO A 181 25.38 -23.97 30.18
N LEU A 182 24.28 -24.06 29.43
CA LEU A 182 22.95 -23.72 29.94
C LEU A 182 22.17 -25.02 30.13
N PRO A 183 22.03 -25.49 31.38
CA PRO A 183 21.24 -26.69 31.67
C PRO A 183 19.76 -26.50 31.31
N ASP A 184 19.01 -27.60 31.26
CA ASP A 184 17.54 -27.54 31.28
C ASP A 184 17.06 -27.02 32.66
N PRO A 185 15.86 -26.40 32.75
CA PRO A 185 15.38 -25.75 33.98
C PRO A 185 15.36 -26.68 35.20
N GLU A 186 15.13 -27.98 34.98
CA GLU A 186 15.19 -29.06 35.99
C GLU A 186 16.53 -29.09 36.75
N PHE A 187 17.63 -28.77 36.07
CA PHE A 187 18.98 -28.85 36.63
C PHE A 187 19.53 -27.49 37.08
N PHE A 188 18.74 -26.41 37.10
CA PHE A 188 19.23 -25.08 37.47
C PHE A 188 19.88 -25.03 38.86
N ARG A 189 19.35 -25.76 39.84
CA ARG A 189 19.90 -25.79 41.21
C ARG A 189 21.25 -26.49 41.33
N VAL A 190 21.66 -27.28 40.33
CA VAL A 190 22.94 -28.01 40.33
C VAL A 190 24.09 -27.10 39.87
N TYR A 191 23.78 -26.02 39.15
CA TYR A 191 24.76 -25.11 38.57
C TYR A 191 24.87 -23.82 39.40
N PRO A 192 26.06 -23.21 39.47
CA PRO A 192 26.22 -21.92 40.13
C PRO A 192 25.34 -20.84 39.48
N SER A 193 24.69 -20.02 40.31
CA SER A 193 23.84 -18.90 39.90
C SER A 193 24.57 -17.96 38.94
N SER A 194 25.84 -17.69 39.21
CA SER A 194 26.73 -16.88 38.36
C SER A 194 26.86 -17.43 36.93
N SER A 195 26.97 -18.75 36.77
CA SER A 195 27.05 -19.41 35.47
C SER A 195 25.74 -19.31 34.69
N ILE A 196 24.60 -19.55 35.36
CA ILE A 196 23.27 -19.45 34.74
C ILE A 196 22.99 -18.01 34.31
N ASN A 197 23.25 -17.04 35.19
CA ASN A 197 23.02 -15.62 34.91
C ASN A 197 23.90 -15.11 33.75
N ALA A 198 25.16 -15.56 33.68
CA ALA A 198 26.03 -15.25 32.56
C ALA A 198 25.49 -15.84 31.25
N ALA A 199 25.10 -17.13 31.24
CA ALA A 199 24.52 -17.77 30.06
C ALA A 199 23.21 -17.10 29.61
N LEU A 200 22.29 -16.80 30.54
CA LEU A 200 21.03 -16.09 30.23
C LEU A 200 21.27 -14.68 29.71
N SER A 201 22.27 -13.96 30.25
CA SER A 201 22.66 -12.63 29.74
C SER A 201 23.14 -12.70 28.29
N HIS A 202 23.96 -13.70 27.95
CA HIS A 202 24.36 -13.96 26.56
C HIS A 202 23.16 -14.32 25.67
N VAL A 203 22.22 -15.13 26.17
CA VAL A 203 21.00 -15.47 25.43
C VAL A 203 20.15 -14.24 25.16
N ILE A 204 19.90 -13.40 26.17
CA ILE A 204 19.13 -12.16 26.03
C ILE A 204 19.77 -11.25 24.99
N HIS A 205 21.09 -11.08 25.05
CA HIS A 205 21.81 -10.25 24.09
C HIS A 205 21.74 -10.83 22.66
N LEU A 206 21.92 -12.15 22.51
CA LEU A 206 21.78 -12.83 21.22
C LEU A 206 20.36 -12.72 20.65
N VAL A 207 19.34 -12.95 21.47
CA VAL A 207 17.93 -12.85 21.05
C VAL A 207 17.59 -11.43 20.63
N SER A 208 18.06 -10.41 21.36
CA SER A 208 17.90 -9.00 20.99
C SER A 208 18.53 -8.67 19.62
N LEU A 209 19.72 -9.22 19.33
CA LEU A 209 20.34 -9.08 18.01
C LEU A 209 19.55 -9.81 16.92
N ILE A 210 19.11 -11.05 17.16
CA ILE A 210 18.35 -11.84 16.19
C ILE A 210 17.02 -11.15 15.86
N THR A 211 16.29 -10.64 16.86
CA THR A 211 15.02 -9.96 16.65
C THR A 211 15.19 -8.65 15.87
N THR A 212 16.29 -7.93 16.12
CA THR A 212 16.66 -6.74 15.35
C THR A 212 16.97 -7.07 13.89
N TYR A 213 17.76 -8.12 13.64
CA TYR A 213 18.08 -8.55 12.26
C TYR A 213 16.84 -9.05 11.51
N LEU A 214 15.96 -9.81 12.17
CA LEU A 214 14.75 -10.35 11.56
C LEU A 214 13.60 -9.34 11.49
N SER A 215 13.70 -8.22 12.20
CA SER A 215 12.64 -7.23 12.35
C SER A 215 11.34 -7.88 12.87
N VAL A 216 11.48 -8.63 13.96
CA VAL A 216 10.40 -9.35 14.64
C VAL A 216 10.21 -8.75 16.03
N SER A 217 9.03 -8.22 16.31
CA SER A 217 8.63 -7.82 17.66
C SER A 217 8.29 -9.06 18.50
N LEU A 218 8.89 -9.17 19.68
CA LEU A 218 8.58 -10.23 20.63
C LEU A 218 7.39 -9.87 21.52
N PRO A 219 6.63 -10.86 22.02
CA PRO A 219 5.53 -10.64 22.96
C PRO A 219 6.02 -10.12 24.32
N PHE A 220 7.21 -10.57 24.76
CA PHE A 220 7.90 -10.04 25.92
C PHE A 220 9.29 -9.57 25.51
N VAL A 221 9.67 -8.38 25.97
CA VAL A 221 11.00 -7.83 25.70
C VAL A 221 11.99 -8.52 26.63
N PRO A 222 13.06 -9.13 26.11
CA PRO A 222 14.09 -9.73 26.95
C PRO A 222 14.85 -8.59 27.63
N MET A 223 14.44 -8.24 28.84
CA MET A 223 15.20 -7.31 29.68
C MET A 223 16.29 -8.09 30.41
N PRO A 224 17.50 -7.51 30.57
CA PRO A 224 18.51 -8.11 31.42
C PRO A 224 17.90 -8.29 32.82
N PRO A 225 17.98 -9.49 33.40
CA PRO A 225 17.36 -9.70 34.69
C PRO A 225 18.09 -8.86 35.75
N PRO A 226 17.36 -8.29 36.73
CA PRO A 226 18.00 -7.86 37.95
C PRO A 226 18.73 -9.06 38.59
N PRO A 227 19.77 -8.84 39.41
CA PRO A 227 20.35 -9.93 40.20
C PRO A 227 19.23 -10.63 40.96
N PHE A 228 19.06 -11.92 40.68
CA PHE A 228 17.92 -12.68 41.18
C PHE A 228 18.16 -13.07 42.62
N TYR A 229 17.38 -12.49 43.53
CA TYR A 229 17.38 -12.88 44.94
C TYR A 229 16.34 -13.98 45.25
N HIS A 230 15.46 -14.32 44.28
CA HIS A 230 14.38 -15.28 44.49
C HIS A 230 14.24 -16.28 43.32
N PRO A 231 14.23 -17.60 43.59
CA PRO A 231 14.17 -18.64 42.56
C PRO A 231 12.88 -18.61 41.73
N HIS A 232 11.75 -18.33 42.38
CA HIS A 232 10.46 -18.25 41.70
C HIS A 232 10.42 -17.11 40.67
N GLN A 233 11.07 -15.97 40.94
CA GLN A 233 11.16 -14.86 39.98
C GLN A 233 12.06 -15.19 38.78
N LEU A 234 13.14 -15.95 39.02
CA LEU A 234 14.03 -16.44 37.97
C LEU A 234 13.28 -17.40 37.02
N LEU A 235 12.55 -18.38 37.56
CA LEU A 235 11.82 -19.36 36.74
C LEU A 235 10.68 -18.73 35.93
N VAL A 236 9.93 -17.78 36.51
CA VAL A 236 8.91 -17.03 35.76
C VAL A 236 9.55 -16.20 34.64
N SER A 237 10.65 -15.51 34.92
CA SER A 237 11.38 -14.71 33.91
C SER A 237 11.93 -15.61 32.79
N PHE A 238 12.47 -16.77 33.16
CA PHE A 238 12.94 -17.79 32.22
C PHE A 238 11.80 -18.35 31.36
N ALA A 239 10.62 -18.59 31.94
CA ALA A 239 9.45 -19.06 31.21
C ALA A 239 8.96 -18.03 30.17
N LEU A 240 8.94 -16.74 30.53
CA LEU A 240 8.59 -15.65 29.60
C LEU A 240 9.63 -15.47 28.49
N LEU A 241 10.91 -15.64 28.81
CA LEU A 241 12.00 -15.65 27.83
C LEU A 241 11.84 -16.84 26.87
N SER A 242 11.62 -18.05 27.41
CA SER A 242 11.38 -19.28 26.66
C SER A 242 10.19 -19.15 25.73
N PHE A 243 9.08 -18.57 26.21
CA PHE A 243 7.91 -18.24 25.40
C PHE A 243 8.25 -17.32 24.22
N SER A 244 9.03 -16.27 24.47
CA SER A 244 9.41 -15.30 23.44
C SER A 244 10.33 -15.93 22.38
N ILE A 245 11.24 -16.82 22.79
CA ILE A 245 12.11 -17.58 21.88
C ILE A 245 11.29 -18.62 21.09
N ALA A 246 10.32 -19.27 21.72
CA ALA A 246 9.40 -20.18 21.04
C ALA A 246 8.51 -19.44 20.02
N TYR A 247 8.04 -18.24 20.37
CA TYR A 247 7.34 -17.35 19.44
C TYR A 247 8.24 -16.97 18.27
N LEU A 248 9.49 -16.60 18.54
CA LEU A 248 10.48 -16.31 17.49
C LEU A 248 10.68 -17.51 16.58
N ALA A 249 10.83 -18.72 17.13
CA ALA A 249 11.01 -19.94 16.36
C ALA A 249 9.78 -20.27 15.48
N TRP A 250 8.57 -20.15 16.04
CA TRP A 250 7.32 -20.28 15.30
C TRP A 250 7.22 -19.24 14.17
N SER A 251 7.60 -17.99 14.47
CA SER A 251 7.58 -16.91 13.50
C SER A 251 8.50 -17.17 12.30
N GLN A 252 9.52 -18.02 12.46
CA GLN A 252 10.48 -18.39 11.41
C GLN A 252 10.20 -19.79 10.82
N ASP A 253 9.00 -20.34 11.05
CA ASP A 253 8.56 -21.66 10.56
C ASP A 253 9.49 -22.81 11.00
N VAL A 254 10.04 -22.74 12.21
CA VAL A 254 10.79 -23.86 12.79
C VAL A 254 9.80 -24.99 13.13
N PRO A 255 9.95 -26.19 12.55
CA PRO A 255 9.03 -27.29 12.78
C PRO A 255 9.24 -27.93 14.17
N GLY A 256 8.19 -28.58 14.69
CA GLY A 256 8.30 -29.43 15.87
C GLY A 256 8.46 -28.69 17.20
N ILE A 257 7.98 -27.45 17.31
CA ILE A 257 7.91 -26.75 18.61
C ILE A 257 6.64 -27.21 19.32
N GLY A 258 6.74 -27.69 20.55
CA GLY A 258 5.56 -28.05 21.34
C GLY A 258 5.91 -28.51 22.75
N ILE A 259 4.95 -28.34 23.67
CA ILE A 259 5.00 -28.95 24.99
C ILE A 259 4.54 -30.40 24.79
N ARG A 260 5.33 -31.39 25.23
CA ARG A 260 4.85 -32.77 25.28
C ARG A 260 3.69 -32.80 26.26
N GLY A 261 2.48 -33.09 25.78
CA GLY A 261 1.37 -33.35 26.67
C GLY A 261 1.69 -34.61 27.46
N ASP A 262 1.75 -34.50 28.78
CA ASP A 262 1.79 -35.68 29.63
C ASP A 262 0.54 -36.50 29.34
N VAL A 263 0.75 -37.75 28.94
CA VAL A 263 -0.29 -38.69 28.47
C VAL A 263 -1.25 -39.12 29.61
N ASN A 264 -1.25 -38.42 30.74
CA ASN A 264 -2.01 -38.77 31.94
C ASN A 264 -3.18 -37.83 32.27
N ASP A 265 -3.42 -36.77 31.50
CA ASP A 265 -4.66 -35.99 31.63
C ASP A 265 -5.80 -36.74 30.91
N ASN A 266 -6.45 -37.65 31.65
CA ASN A 266 -7.59 -38.46 31.22
C ASN A 266 -8.91 -37.66 31.05
N ASP A 267 -8.85 -36.34 30.93
CA ASP A 267 -10.03 -35.49 30.80
C ASP A 267 -10.15 -34.92 29.38
N ASP A 268 -10.89 -35.67 28.58
CA ASP A 268 -11.86 -35.23 27.56
C ASP A 268 -12.01 -33.71 27.37
N VAL A 269 -11.09 -33.09 26.62
CA VAL A 269 -11.37 -31.84 25.87
C VAL A 269 -10.75 -31.95 24.50
N GLY A 270 -11.57 -32.39 23.54
CA GLY A 270 -11.29 -32.23 22.12
C GLY A 270 -11.08 -30.77 21.77
N VAL A 271 -9.83 -30.34 21.64
CA VAL A 271 -9.49 -29.06 21.01
C VAL A 271 -9.62 -29.25 19.50
N LEU A 272 -10.78 -28.86 19.00
CA LEU A 272 -11.06 -28.59 17.59
C LEU A 272 -9.99 -27.65 17.04
N PHE A 273 -9.12 -28.18 16.19
CA PHE A 273 -8.41 -27.37 15.22
C PHE A 273 -9.42 -26.99 14.13
N ASP A 274 -9.96 -25.78 14.20
CA ASP A 274 -10.68 -25.20 13.07
C ASP A 274 -9.68 -24.94 11.92
N GLU A 275 -9.72 -25.88 11.00
CA GLU A 275 -9.08 -25.90 9.70
C GLU A 275 -9.76 -24.87 8.79
N GLU A 276 -9.48 -23.57 8.97
CA GLU A 276 -9.87 -22.57 7.97
C GLU A 276 -8.80 -21.50 7.72
N SER A 277 -7.70 -21.94 7.09
CA SER A 277 -6.91 -21.06 6.23
C SER A 277 -6.68 -21.73 4.88
N LYS A 278 -7.57 -21.43 3.93
CA LYS A 278 -7.39 -21.72 2.50
C LYS A 278 -6.12 -21.02 2.00
N ILE A 279 -5.01 -21.73 2.00
CA ILE A 279 -3.80 -21.39 1.25
C ILE A 279 -4.09 -21.80 -0.22
N PRO A 280 -3.92 -20.91 -1.22
CA PRO A 280 -4.07 -21.31 -2.61
C PRO A 280 -2.96 -22.30 -2.98
N GLN A 281 -3.37 -23.54 -3.25
CA GLN A 281 -2.53 -24.60 -3.79
C GLN A 281 -1.98 -24.18 -5.17
N GLY A 282 -0.66 -24.18 -5.28
CA GLY A 282 0.03 -23.88 -6.53
C GLY A 282 1.52 -24.17 -6.43
N GLN A 283 1.87 -25.45 -6.28
CA GLN A 283 3.02 -26.15 -6.90
C GLN A 283 3.41 -27.36 -6.05
N SER A 284 3.02 -28.53 -6.53
CA SER A 284 3.56 -29.82 -6.14
C SER A 284 5.01 -29.92 -6.62
N VAL A 285 5.96 -29.88 -5.69
CA VAL A 285 7.29 -30.44 -5.91
C VAL A 285 7.37 -31.69 -5.06
N SER A 286 7.30 -32.82 -5.77
CA SER A 286 7.62 -34.15 -5.26
C SER A 286 9.02 -34.14 -4.65
N ALA A 287 9.11 -34.39 -3.35
CA ALA A 287 10.34 -34.78 -2.69
C ALA A 287 10.03 -35.87 -1.66
N LYS A 288 10.30 -37.11 -2.08
CA LYS A 288 10.58 -38.22 -1.17
C LYS A 288 11.77 -37.85 -0.29
N SER A 289 11.57 -37.72 1.01
CA SER A 289 12.65 -37.91 1.99
C SER A 289 12.07 -38.33 3.35
N SER A 290 12.31 -39.61 3.66
CA SER A 290 12.51 -40.22 4.98
C SER A 290 11.88 -39.53 6.20
N ALA A 291 10.95 -40.26 6.81
CA ALA A 291 10.54 -40.10 8.20
C ALA A 291 11.75 -40.09 9.15
N THR A 292 12.05 -38.93 9.71
CA THR A 292 12.58 -38.81 11.06
C THR A 292 11.40 -38.39 11.92
N GLU A 293 11.06 -39.15 12.96
CA GLU A 293 10.25 -38.63 14.07
C GLU A 293 10.83 -37.27 14.45
N THR A 294 10.12 -36.20 14.13
CA THR A 294 10.52 -34.84 14.48
C THR A 294 10.37 -34.73 15.98
N ALA A 295 11.43 -35.07 16.71
CA ALA A 295 11.49 -34.93 18.15
C ALA A 295 11.09 -33.50 18.52
N LEU A 296 9.94 -33.38 19.20
CA LEU A 296 9.42 -32.10 19.65
C LEU A 296 10.51 -31.38 20.44
N ILE A 297 10.85 -30.16 20.03
CA ILE A 297 11.77 -29.29 20.75
C ILE A 297 10.98 -28.66 21.89
N SER A 298 11.39 -28.97 23.13
CA SER A 298 10.81 -28.34 24.31
C SER A 298 11.00 -26.82 24.24
N PRO A 299 9.96 -26.02 24.54
CA PRO A 299 10.09 -24.58 24.61
C PRO A 299 11.14 -24.10 25.63
N ALA A 300 11.41 -24.91 26.66
CA ALA A 300 12.41 -24.64 27.69
C ALA A 300 13.85 -24.84 27.21
N SER A 301 14.08 -25.61 26.15
CA SER A 301 15.44 -25.82 25.58
C SER A 301 15.82 -24.65 24.65
N ILE A 302 16.00 -23.47 25.25
CA ILE A 302 16.10 -22.21 24.50
C ILE A 302 17.31 -22.15 23.54
N LEU A 303 18.45 -22.73 23.90
CA LEU A 303 19.62 -22.79 23.01
C LEU A 303 19.38 -23.70 21.80
N ARG A 304 18.68 -24.82 22.01
CA ARG A 304 18.27 -25.72 20.93
C ARG A 304 17.30 -25.02 19.96
N LEU A 305 16.36 -24.22 20.48
CA LEU A 305 15.47 -23.41 19.65
C LEU A 305 16.24 -22.34 18.85
N ILE A 306 17.16 -21.61 19.47
CA ILE A 306 17.99 -20.61 18.79
C ILE A 306 18.82 -21.24 17.67
N HIS A 307 19.41 -22.40 17.94
CA HIS A 307 20.15 -23.15 16.93
C HIS A 307 19.23 -23.62 15.79
N ALA A 308 18.03 -24.12 16.09
CA ALA A 308 17.04 -24.51 15.09
C ALA A 308 16.57 -23.32 14.23
N ILE A 309 16.42 -22.12 14.81
CA ILE A 309 16.14 -20.87 14.08
C ILE A 309 17.24 -20.60 13.06
N ALA A 310 18.51 -20.65 13.46
CA ALA A 310 19.65 -20.38 12.57
C ALA A 310 19.78 -21.39 11.41
N GLN A 311 19.34 -22.63 11.64
CA GLN A 311 19.33 -23.68 10.63
C GLN A 311 18.11 -23.63 9.71
N SER A 312 17.04 -22.96 10.13
CA SER A 312 15.78 -22.91 9.38
C SER A 312 15.99 -22.49 7.91
N PRO A 313 15.41 -23.25 6.95
CA PRO A 313 15.43 -22.87 5.54
C PRO A 313 14.59 -21.62 5.27
N THR A 314 13.59 -21.37 6.11
CA THR A 314 12.60 -20.31 5.96
C THR A 314 12.94 -19.03 6.74
N LEU A 315 14.12 -18.98 7.35
CA LEU A 315 14.59 -17.85 8.15
C LEU A 315 14.53 -16.54 7.36
N GLY A 316 13.86 -15.53 7.94
CA GLY A 316 13.72 -14.19 7.37
C GLY A 316 12.56 -14.01 6.39
N HIS A 317 11.84 -15.08 6.02
CA HIS A 317 10.66 -14.95 5.14
C HIS A 317 9.49 -14.23 5.79
N ARG A 318 9.41 -14.28 7.12
CA ARG A 318 8.34 -13.69 7.92
C ARG A 318 8.91 -12.61 8.83
N SER A 319 8.37 -11.40 8.75
CA SER A 319 8.76 -10.25 9.60
C SER A 319 7.55 -9.40 9.94
N HIS A 320 7.62 -8.59 11.01
CA HIS A 320 6.57 -7.62 11.33
C HIS A 320 6.71 -6.35 10.48
N ASP A 321 7.96 -5.94 10.23
CA ASP A 321 8.25 -4.80 9.37
C ASP A 321 8.26 -5.16 7.87
N PRO A 322 8.03 -4.19 6.97
CA PRO A 322 8.14 -4.39 5.54
C PRO A 322 9.56 -4.84 5.16
N GLY A 323 9.69 -5.97 4.46
CA GLY A 323 10.99 -6.52 4.05
C GLY A 323 11.01 -8.05 3.98
N GLY A 324 10.11 -8.72 4.70
CA GLY A 324 9.85 -10.15 4.55
C GLY A 324 8.95 -10.48 3.36
N ALA A 325 8.91 -11.76 2.97
CA ALA A 325 7.97 -12.27 1.97
C ALA A 325 6.52 -12.29 2.48
N ARG A 326 6.34 -12.37 3.81
CA ARG A 326 5.05 -12.34 4.49
C ARG A 326 5.13 -11.44 5.73
N THR A 327 4.15 -10.57 5.89
CA THR A 327 3.98 -9.79 7.13
C THR A 327 3.34 -10.67 8.19
N LEU A 328 4.00 -10.79 9.34
CA LEU A 328 3.46 -11.51 10.50
C LEU A 328 2.29 -10.73 11.08
N LYS A 329 1.17 -11.43 11.33
CA LYS A 329 0.09 -10.92 12.16
C LYS A 329 0.35 -11.40 13.59
N HIS A 330 0.12 -10.54 14.57
CA HIS A 330 0.32 -10.89 15.99
C HIS A 330 -0.61 -12.03 16.48
N LEU A 331 -1.67 -12.34 15.73
CA LEU A 331 -2.66 -13.37 16.05
C LEU A 331 -2.26 -14.68 15.36
N GLY A 332 -1.84 -15.70 16.13
CA GLY A 332 -1.59 -17.04 15.59
C GLY A 332 -0.64 -17.93 16.39
N PHE A 333 0.06 -17.41 17.41
CA PHE A 333 0.88 -18.25 18.27
C PHE A 333 0.03 -18.86 19.38
N GLY A 334 -0.33 -20.13 19.22
CA GLY A 334 -1.22 -20.87 20.13
C GLY A 334 -0.53 -21.55 21.31
N LEU A 335 0.70 -21.16 21.66
CA LEU A 335 1.35 -21.69 22.86
C LEU A 335 0.71 -21.04 24.10
N ASP A 336 0.18 -21.86 25.00
CA ASP A 336 -0.41 -21.36 26.25
C ASP A 336 0.72 -20.98 27.23
N VAL A 337 0.86 -19.68 27.49
CA VAL A 337 1.85 -19.14 28.44
C VAL A 337 1.65 -19.73 29.83
N SER A 338 0.39 -19.88 30.27
CA SER A 338 0.09 -20.39 31.61
C SER A 338 0.52 -21.83 31.75
N LYS A 339 0.28 -22.64 30.72
CA LYS A 339 0.68 -24.04 30.66
C LYS A 339 2.20 -24.20 30.56
N LEU A 340 2.89 -23.31 29.84
CA LEU A 340 4.36 -23.31 29.79
C LEU A 340 4.96 -22.97 31.16
N VAL A 341 4.45 -21.91 31.80
CA VAL A 341 4.91 -21.49 33.13
C VAL A 341 4.65 -22.59 34.15
N SER A 342 3.46 -23.19 34.16
CA SER A 342 3.14 -24.28 35.08
C SER A 342 3.97 -25.53 34.82
N THR A 343 4.30 -25.84 33.56
CA THR A 343 5.19 -26.96 33.23
C THR A 343 6.60 -26.74 33.79
N ILE A 344 7.15 -25.53 33.64
CA ILE A 344 8.49 -25.20 34.15
C ILE A 344 8.51 -25.22 35.69
N LEU A 345 7.47 -24.69 36.34
CA LEU A 345 7.34 -24.72 37.80
C LEU A 345 7.11 -26.14 38.33
N ARG A 346 6.24 -26.93 37.68
CA ARG A 346 5.97 -28.32 38.08
C ARG A 346 7.18 -29.23 37.89
N ALA A 347 7.98 -29.02 36.85
CA ALA A 347 9.24 -29.73 36.65
C ALA A 347 10.23 -29.45 37.79
N GLU A 348 10.22 -28.24 38.35
CA GLU A 348 10.93 -27.95 39.59
C GLU A 348 10.30 -28.74 40.76
N GLU A 349 8.99 -28.59 41.02
CA GLU A 349 8.34 -29.24 42.17
C GLU A 349 8.57 -30.76 42.20
N LEU A 350 8.37 -31.46 41.08
CA LEU A 350 8.48 -32.92 40.99
C LEU A 350 9.89 -33.47 41.29
N GLN A 351 10.94 -32.70 41.00
CA GLN A 351 12.30 -33.15 41.24
C GLN A 351 12.70 -33.03 42.71
N TRP A 352 11.99 -32.21 43.49
CA TRP A 352 12.38 -31.84 44.84
C TRP A 352 11.35 -32.21 45.91
N ASP A 353 10.10 -32.51 45.55
CA ASP A 353 9.08 -33.09 46.46
C ASP A 353 9.39 -34.57 46.84
N VAL A 354 10.53 -35.11 46.41
CA VAL A 354 10.91 -36.51 46.65
C VAL A 354 11.47 -36.78 48.05
N LYS A 355 11.78 -35.77 48.89
CA LYS A 355 12.17 -36.04 50.30
C LYS A 355 11.88 -34.89 51.27
N THR A 356 10.62 -34.73 51.70
CA THR A 356 10.32 -34.21 53.04
C THR A 356 9.11 -34.94 53.64
N ASP A 357 9.21 -36.27 53.76
CA ASP A 357 8.46 -37.02 54.80
C ASP A 357 9.14 -36.82 56.17
N ALA A 358 9.46 -35.58 56.52
CA ALA A 358 10.05 -35.23 57.81
C ALA A 358 9.34 -33.99 58.34
N GLU A 359 8.32 -34.26 59.14
CA GLU A 359 7.86 -33.47 60.29
C GLU A 359 7.80 -31.93 60.11
N GLU A 360 6.59 -31.47 59.75
CA GLU A 360 5.90 -30.31 60.30
C GLU A 360 6.79 -29.31 61.09
N GLY A 361 7.45 -28.40 60.38
CA GLY A 361 8.27 -27.36 61.00
C GLY A 361 8.91 -26.37 60.02
N ASP A 362 8.17 -25.31 59.71
CA ASP A 362 8.58 -24.03 59.12
C ASP A 362 9.19 -23.98 57.70
N ASP A 363 8.71 -22.97 56.97
CA ASP A 363 8.99 -22.61 55.57
C ASP A 363 10.47 -22.32 55.26
N ILE A 364 11.29 -23.36 55.05
CA ILE A 364 12.67 -23.25 54.56
C ILE A 364 12.71 -23.56 53.05
N LEU A 365 12.03 -22.76 52.22
CA LEU A 365 12.16 -22.84 50.76
C LEU A 365 13.09 -21.77 50.16
N SER A 366 13.71 -20.92 50.99
CA SER A 366 14.49 -19.77 50.53
C SER A 366 16.02 -19.91 50.65
N GLU A 367 16.58 -20.88 51.37
CA GLU A 367 18.01 -20.86 51.74
C GLU A 367 18.97 -21.53 50.74
N GLY A 368 18.46 -22.21 49.71
CA GLY A 368 19.29 -23.03 48.82
C GLY A 368 20.16 -22.26 47.81
N TRP A 369 19.86 -21.00 47.52
CA TRP A 369 20.56 -20.22 46.49
C TRP A 369 21.72 -19.40 47.04
N ASP A 370 21.65 -18.95 48.29
CA ASP A 370 22.72 -18.18 48.95
C ASP A 370 23.94 -19.05 49.34
N LEU A 371 23.73 -20.36 49.51
CA LEU A 371 24.79 -21.31 49.88
C LEU A 371 25.74 -21.66 48.74
N LEU A 372 25.36 -21.43 47.48
CA LEU A 372 26.21 -21.74 46.31
C LEU A 372 27.16 -20.60 45.91
N ASP A 373 26.86 -19.35 46.30
CA ASP A 373 27.72 -18.19 46.01
C ASP A 373 28.73 -17.89 47.13
N SER A 374 28.63 -18.53 48.30
CA SER A 374 29.58 -18.37 49.42
C SER A 374 30.86 -19.22 49.30
N GLY A 375 30.99 -20.00 48.22
CA GLY A 375 32.11 -20.91 47.96
C GLY A 375 32.98 -20.51 46.78
N ALA A 376 33.48 -19.28 46.73
CA ALA A 376 34.63 -18.91 45.88
C ALA A 376 35.69 -18.19 46.74
N PRO A 377 36.98 -18.59 46.67
CA PRO A 377 38.06 -17.96 47.43
C PRO A 377 38.38 -16.53 47.02
#